data_AF-A0A420VQB5-F1
#
_entry.id   AF-A0A420VQB5-F1
#
_cell.length_a   1.000
_cell.length_b   1.000
_cell.length_c   1.000
_cell.angle_alpha   90.00
_cell.angle_beta   90.00
_cell.angle_gamma   90.00
#
_symmetry.space_group_name_H-M   'P 1'
#
loop_
_entity.id
_entity.type
_entity.pdbx_description
1 polymer ?
#
loop_
_entity_poly.entity_id
_entity_poly.type
_entity_poly.pdbx_seq_one_letter_code
_entity_poly.pdbx_strand_id
1 'polypeptide(L)' 'MKLISLLFIILLRFDGTTASLVKESSDKNTVYVCGSGKGKRYHLNENCRGLKSCSAKTIKTTREQAQKEGKTLCGWED' A
#
# COMPACT_ATOMS: atom_id res chain seq x y z
N MET A 1 45.39 -1.88 30.28
CA MET A 1 44.19 -2.74 30.44
C MET A 1 42.85 -2.02 30.20
N LYS A 2 42.63 -0.80 30.72
CA LYS A 2 41.36 -0.05 30.55
C LYS A 2 41.12 0.56 29.14
N LEU A 3 42.17 0.81 28.37
CA LEU A 3 42.09 1.48 27.05
C LEU A 3 41.69 0.54 25.89
N ILE A 4 41.96 -0.77 26.01
CA ILE A 4 41.57 -1.77 25.00
C ILE A 4 40.06 -2.09 25.10
N SER A 5 39.47 -1.93 26.29
CA SER A 5 38.03 -2.14 26.54
C SER A 5 37.14 -1.04 25.92
N LEU A 6 37.68 0.15 25.64
CA LEU A 6 36.91 1.26 25.07
C LEU A 6 36.70 1.11 23.55
N LEU A 7 37.58 0.38 22.86
CA LEU A 7 37.46 0.13 21.42
C LEU A 7 36.38 -0.92 21.07
N PHE A 8 36.14 -1.89 21.96
CA PHE A 8 35.10 -2.92 21.77
C PHE A 8 33.67 -2.37 21.86
N ILE A 9 33.46 -1.26 22.57
CA ILE A 9 32.13 -0.65 22.76
C ILE A 9 31.64 0.02 21.48
N ILE A 10 32.53 0.43 20.58
CA ILE A 10 32.16 1.14 19.33
C ILE A 10 31.63 0.16 18.27
N LEU A 11 32.11 -1.09 18.26
CA LEU A 11 31.67 -2.11 17.28
C LEU A 11 30.31 -2.75 17.61
N LEU A 12 29.83 -2.61 18.85
CA LEU A 12 28.50 -3.11 19.27
C LEU A 12 27.38 -2.06 19.17
N ARG A 13 27.66 -0.86 18.64
CA ARG A 13 26.68 0.22 18.46
C ARG A 13 26.23 0.40 17.00
N PHE A 14 26.53 -0.58 16.14
CA PHE A 14 25.89 -0.66 14.82
C PHE A 14 24.61 -1.49 14.94
N ASP A 15 23.66 -0.98 15.73
CA ASP A 15 22.30 -1.49 15.68
C ASP A 15 21.65 -0.87 14.44
N GLY A 16 21.90 -1.52 13.30
CA GLY A 16 21.27 -1.23 12.02
C GLY A 16 19.78 -1.55 12.08
N THR A 17 19.03 -0.81 12.89
CA THR A 17 17.58 -0.85 12.92
C THR A 17 17.05 0.37 12.18
N THR A 18 17.17 0.35 10.85
CA THR A 18 16.19 1.04 10.01
C THR A 18 15.08 0.05 9.70
N ALA A 19 14.34 -0.35 10.74
CA ALA A 19 13.04 -0.94 10.56
C ALA A 19 12.12 0.17 10.04
N SER A 20 12.10 0.37 8.71
CA SER A 20 10.96 1.00 8.04
C SER A 20 9.77 0.06 8.17
N LEU A 21 9.18 0.04 9.37
CA LEU A 21 7.82 -0.41 9.57
C LEU A 21 6.95 0.65 8.89
N VAL A 22 6.68 0.46 7.60
CA VAL A 22 5.53 1.08 6.95
C VAL A 22 4.30 0.41 7.54
N LYS A 23 4.00 0.76 8.80
CA LYS A 23 2.73 0.47 9.45
C LYS A 23 1.76 1.57 9.01
N GLU A 24 1.46 1.57 7.72
CA GLU A 24 0.45 2.45 7.17
C GLU A 24 -0.92 1.81 7.38
N SER A 25 -1.85 2.59 7.91
CA SER A 25 -3.19 2.16 8.32
C SER A 25 -3.95 1.48 7.17
N SER A 26 -4.10 0.16 7.26
CA SER A 26 -4.65 -0.74 6.23
C SER A 26 -6.07 -0.40 5.76
N ASP A 27 -6.83 0.42 6.48
CA ASP A 27 -8.25 0.63 6.17
C ASP A 27 -8.54 1.91 5.41
N LYS A 28 -7.72 2.97 5.56
CA LYS A 28 -8.02 4.28 4.96
C LYS A 28 -7.74 4.36 3.45
N ASN A 29 -7.05 3.36 2.92
CA ASN A 29 -6.59 3.37 1.54
C ASN A 29 -7.05 2.14 0.74
N THR A 30 -8.00 1.38 1.28
CA THR A 30 -8.63 0.30 0.55
C THR A 30 -9.50 0.89 -0.56
N VAL A 31 -9.25 0.45 -1.79
CA VAL A 31 -10.02 0.79 -2.99
C VAL A 31 -10.49 -0.49 -3.68
N TYR A 32 -11.45 -0.33 -4.56
CA TYR A 32 -12.13 -1.41 -5.25
C TYR A 32 -11.80 -1.35 -6.75
N VAL A 33 -11.46 -2.50 -7.33
CA VAL A 33 -11.17 -2.64 -8.75
C VAL A 33 -11.99 -3.78 -9.36
N CYS A 34 -12.32 -3.66 -10.64
CA CYS A 34 -12.99 -4.71 -11.38
C CYS A 34 -12.02 -5.88 -11.65
N GLY A 35 -12.35 -7.08 -11.18
CA GLY A 35 -11.49 -8.26 -11.28
C GLY A 35 -11.34 -8.87 -12.67
N SER A 36 -12.02 -8.33 -13.69
CA SER A 36 -11.85 -8.77 -15.08
C SER A 36 -10.49 -8.40 -15.69
N GLY A 37 -9.68 -7.60 -14.99
CA GLY A 37 -8.39 -7.09 -15.47
C GLY A 37 -8.51 -5.95 -16.50
N LYS A 38 -9.67 -5.78 -17.14
CA LYS A 38 -9.92 -4.74 -18.15
C LYS A 38 -10.25 -3.37 -17.56
N GLY A 39 -10.45 -3.29 -16.24
CA GLY A 39 -10.77 -2.05 -15.52
C GLY A 39 -9.59 -1.08 -15.52
N LYS A 40 -9.77 0.08 -16.17
CA LYS A 40 -8.80 1.20 -16.18
C LYS A 40 -8.90 2.11 -14.95
N ARG A 41 -9.89 1.87 -14.09
CA ARG A 41 -10.25 2.73 -12.97
C ARG A 41 -10.33 1.95 -11.67
N TYR A 42 -10.02 2.63 -10.57
CA TYR A 42 -10.28 2.19 -9.21
C TYR A 42 -11.37 3.05 -8.57
N HIS A 43 -12.05 2.49 -7.58
CA HIS A 43 -13.23 3.05 -6.93
C HIS A 43 -13.00 3.14 -5.42
N LEU A 44 -13.49 4.21 -4.79
CA LEU A 44 -13.45 4.39 -3.34
C LEU A 44 -14.63 3.68 -2.67
N ASN A 45 -15.76 3.60 -3.38
CA ASN A 45 -16.96 2.91 -2.94
C ASN A 45 -17.22 1.63 -3.76
N GLU A 46 -17.50 0.51 -3.09
CA GLU A 46 -17.86 -0.76 -3.73
C GLU A 46 -19.16 -0.68 -4.53
N ASN A 47 -20.02 0.30 -4.20
CA ASN A 47 -21.30 0.53 -4.86
C ASN A 47 -21.24 1.63 -5.93
N CYS A 48 -20.04 2.11 -6.28
CA CYS A 48 -19.85 3.14 -7.29
C CYS A 48 -20.59 2.78 -8.60
N ARG A 49 -21.29 3.77 -9.18
CA ARG A 49 -22.04 3.61 -10.44
C ARG A 49 -21.16 3.03 -11.55
N GLY A 50 -19.90 3.45 -11.63
CA GLY A 50 -18.94 2.93 -12.61
C GLY A 50 -18.56 1.46 -12.37
N LEU A 51 -18.53 1.03 -11.12
CA LEU A 51 -18.16 -0.33 -10.73
C LEU A 51 -19.30 -1.34 -10.97
N LYS A 52 -20.57 -0.89 -10.87
CA LYS A 52 -21.75 -1.74 -11.15
C LYS A 52 -21.80 -2.33 -12.57
N SER A 53 -21.10 -1.71 -13.52
CA SER A 53 -20.99 -2.22 -14.89
C SER A 53 -20.04 -3.43 -15.03
N CYS A 54 -19.23 -3.70 -14.00
CA CYS A 54 -18.31 -4.83 -13.98
C CYS A 54 -19.08 -6.15 -13.76
N SER A 55 -19.03 -7.05 -14.75
CA SER A 55 -19.63 -8.40 -14.62
C SER A 55 -18.76 -9.39 -13.84
N ALA A 56 -17.54 -9.00 -13.48
CA ALA A 56 -16.60 -9.82 -12.71
C ALA A 56 -16.63 -9.47 -11.23
N LYS A 57 -15.99 -10.30 -10.41
CA LYS A 57 -15.87 -10.05 -8.97
C LYS A 57 -15.08 -8.76 -8.70
N THR A 58 -15.55 -7.96 -7.76
CA THR A 58 -14.81 -6.81 -7.23
C THR A 58 -13.64 -7.28 -6.36
N ILE A 59 -12.45 -6.73 -6.60
CA ILE A 59 -11.24 -7.00 -5.82
C ILE A 59 -10.93 -5.78 -4.97
N LYS A 60 -10.60 -6.00 -3.70
CA LYS A 60 -10.08 -4.96 -2.79
C LYS A 60 -8.57 -4.90 -2.93
N THR A 61 -8.03 -3.70 -3.08
CA THR A 61 -6.59 -3.44 -3.17
C THR A 61 -6.28 -2.10 -2.51
N THR A 62 -5.02 -1.70 -2.44
CA THR A 62 -4.65 -0.37 -1.96
C THR A 62 -4.66 0.65 -3.09
N ARG A 63 -4.88 1.92 -2.76
CA ARG A 63 -4.79 3.03 -3.71
C ARG A 63 -3.43 3.05 -4.43
N GLU A 64 -2.35 2.83 -3.69
CA GLU A 64 -0.97 2.80 -4.23
C GLU A 64 -0.82 1.69 -5.26
N GLN A 65 -1.32 0.50 -4.95
CA GLN A 65 -1.22 -0.65 -5.85
C GLN A 65 -2.07 -0.42 -7.11
N ALA A 66 -3.28 0.11 -6.98
CA ALA A 66 -4.12 0.44 -8.13
C ALA A 66 -3.45 1.50 -9.03
N GLN A 67 -2.83 2.52 -8.45
CA GLN A 67 -2.09 3.54 -9.20
C GLN A 67 -0.84 2.96 -9.88
N LYS A 68 -0.11 2.07 -9.20
CA LYS A 68 1.05 1.34 -9.75
C LYS A 68 0.67 0.44 -10.94
N GLU A 69 -0.54 -0.12 -10.91
CA GLU A 69 -1.13 -0.87 -12.02
C GLU A 69 -1.67 0.04 -13.15
N GLY A 70 -1.44 1.36 -13.08
CA GLY A 70 -1.86 2.33 -14.09
C GLY A 70 -3.36 2.65 -14.07
N LYS A 71 -4.06 2.32 -12.99
CA LYS A 71 -5.49 2.63 -12.85
C LYS A 71 -5.67 4.07 -12.34
N THR A 72 -6.74 4.70 -12.78
CA THR A 72 -7.11 6.09 -12.41
C THR A 72 -8.35 6.12 -11.52
N LEU A 73 -8.55 7.21 -10.77
CA LEU A 73 -9.77 7.37 -9.96
C LEU A 73 -11.00 7.45 -10.87
N CYS A 74 -12.09 6.81 -10.45
CA CYS A 74 -13.39 6.96 -11.11
C CYS A 74 -13.95 8.37 -10.92
N GLY A 75 -14.53 8.96 -11.96
CA GLY A 75 -15.16 10.29 -11.89
C GLY A 75 -16.58 10.30 -11.29
N TRP A 76 -17.08 9.15 -10.85
CA TRP A 76 -18.43 8.96 -10.31
C TRP A 76 -18.41 8.56 -8.83
N GLU A 77 -17.33 8.93 -8.13
CA GLU A 77 -17.22 8.76 -6.68
C GLU A 77 -17.96 9.93 -6.02
N ASP A 78 -19.30 9.85 -6.05
CA ASP A 78 -20.22 10.72 -5.32
C ASP A 78 -20.52 10.16 -3.92
#